data_AF-A0A2V4ETF4-F1
#
_entry.id   AF-A0A2V4ETF4-F1
#
_cell.length_a   1.000
_cell.length_b   1.000
_cell.length_c   1.000
_cell.angle_alpha   90.00
_cell.angle_beta   90.00
_cell.angle_gamma   90.00
#
_symmetry.space_group_name_H-M   'P 1'
#
loop_
_entity.id
_entity.type
_entity.pdbx_description
1 polymer ?
#
loop_
_entity_poly.entity_id
_entity_poly.type
_entity_poly.pdbx_seq_one_letter_code
_entity_poly.pdbx_strand_id
1 'polypeptide(L)'
;MEFINTEKAAKLLNMHPATVRERAKKKEIPAYKIGKYWRFDPKELEFFVKNSQNRPEQEMGHKENLCHVNSSLSRREGKSGITRTPHQQVIGYAEALGLPTKIKQCN
;
A
#
# COMPACT_ATOMS: atom_id res chain seq x y z
N MET A 1 11.87 9.63 -33.85
CA MET A 1 11.13 9.48 -32.58
C MET A 1 10.20 10.68 -32.45
N GLU A 2 8.88 10.45 -32.37
CA GLU A 2 7.93 11.54 -32.17
C GLU A 2 7.49 11.56 -30.70
N PHE A 3 7.67 12.70 -30.05
CA PHE A 3 7.23 12.89 -28.67
C PHE A 3 5.80 13.43 -28.62
N ILE A 4 4.98 12.84 -27.75
CA ILE A 4 3.61 13.32 -27.51
C ILE A 4 3.55 14.30 -26.33
N ASN A 5 2.56 15.18 -26.38
CA ASN A 5 2.25 16.12 -25.29
C ASN A 5 1.61 15.39 -24.10
N THR A 6 1.59 16.05 -22.94
CA THR A 6 0.92 15.55 -21.73
C THR A 6 -0.55 15.21 -21.97
N GLU A 7 -1.30 15.99 -22.74
CA GLU A 7 -2.72 15.72 -23.02
C GLU A 7 -2.94 14.45 -23.84
N LYS A 8 -2.06 14.19 -24.82
CA LYS A 8 -2.11 12.95 -25.61
C LYS A 8 -1.75 11.74 -24.74
N ALA A 9 -0.70 11.87 -23.91
CA ALA A 9 -0.31 10.83 -22.96
C ALA A 9 -1.42 10.52 -21.93
N ALA A 10 -2.11 11.57 -21.45
CA ALA A 10 -3.27 11.46 -20.57
C ALA A 10 -4.41 10.63 -21.18
N LYS A 11 -4.72 10.86 -22.46
CA LYS A 11 -5.70 10.05 -23.20
C LYS A 11 -5.24 8.59 -23.36
N LEU A 12 -3.96 8.37 -23.65
CA LEU A 12 -3.40 7.03 -23.80
C LEU A 12 -3.51 6.21 -22.50
N LEU A 13 -3.22 6.85 -21.36
CA LEU A 13 -3.25 6.21 -20.05
C LEU A 13 -4.63 6.23 -19.39
N ASN A 14 -5.62 6.89 -19.99
CA ASN A 14 -6.91 7.21 -19.36
C ASN A 14 -6.74 7.86 -17.97
N MET A 15 -5.79 8.80 -17.85
CA MET A 15 -5.50 9.53 -16.60
C MET A 15 -5.65 11.03 -16.78
N HIS A 16 -5.96 11.76 -15.70
CA HIS A 16 -6.01 13.21 -15.73
C HIS A 16 -4.60 13.81 -16.03
N PRO A 17 -4.47 14.84 -16.88
CA PRO A 17 -3.17 15.40 -17.27
C PRO A 17 -2.37 15.97 -16.09
N ALA A 18 -3.02 16.42 -15.02
CA ALA A 18 -2.32 16.84 -13.81
C ALA A 18 -1.60 15.66 -13.14
N THR A 19 -2.30 14.52 -12.99
CA THR A 19 -1.74 13.28 -12.42
C THR A 19 -0.58 12.76 -13.27
N VAL A 20 -0.71 12.79 -14.60
CA VAL A 20 0.39 12.38 -15.50
C VAL A 20 1.65 13.22 -15.27
N ARG A 21 1.50 14.54 -15.07
CA ARG A 21 2.64 15.42 -14.74
C ARG A 21 3.25 15.11 -13.39
N GLU A 22 2.43 14.83 -12.38
CA GLU A 22 2.93 14.44 -11.06
C GLU A 22 3.69 13.12 -11.09
N ARG A 23 3.14 12.11 -11.77
CA ARG A 23 3.82 10.82 -11.95
C ARG A 23 5.11 10.93 -12.75
N ALA A 24 5.13 11.80 -13.78
CA ALA A 24 6.35 12.13 -14.51
C ALA A 24 7.41 12.79 -13.60
N LYS A 25 7.01 13.73 -12.73
CA LYS A 25 7.91 14.33 -11.73
C LYS A 25 8.47 13.28 -10.76
N LYS A 26 7.64 12.33 -10.33
CA LYS A 26 8.03 11.22 -9.44
C LYS A 26 8.86 10.12 -10.15
N LYS A 27 9.08 10.23 -11.46
CA LYS A 27 9.76 9.21 -12.29
C LYS A 27 9.04 7.84 -12.26
N GLU A 28 7.74 7.84 -11.99
CA GLU A 28 6.92 6.62 -12.02
C GLU A 28 6.56 6.21 -13.46
N ILE A 29 6.53 7.16 -14.38
CA ILE A 29 6.19 6.97 -15.80
C ILE A 29 7.37 7.45 -16.65
N PRO A 30 7.72 6.75 -17.75
CA PRO A 30 8.74 7.21 -18.68
C PRO A 30 8.36 8.56 -19.28
N ALA A 31 9.14 9.60 -18.94
CA ALA A 31 8.88 10.97 -19.34
C ALA A 31 10.17 11.77 -19.47
N TYR A 32 10.24 12.60 -20.50
CA TYR A 32 11.38 13.46 -20.82
C TYR A 32 11.02 14.91 -20.56
N LYS A 33 11.83 15.60 -19.75
CA LYS A 33 11.65 17.02 -19.47
C LYS A 33 12.37 17.84 -20.55
N ILE A 34 11.60 18.48 -21.44
CA ILE A 34 12.13 19.36 -22.47
C ILE A 34 11.70 20.80 -22.15
N GLY A 35 12.62 21.55 -21.56
CA GLY A 35 12.34 22.89 -21.03
C GLY A 35 11.27 22.87 -19.94
N LYS A 36 10.15 23.58 -20.19
CA LYS A 36 9.00 23.64 -19.29
C LYS A 36 8.01 22.47 -19.49
N TYR A 37 8.10 21.76 -20.62
CA TYR A 37 7.11 20.77 -21.01
C TYR A 37 7.59 19.34 -20.76
N TRP A 38 6.65 18.47 -20.42
CA TRP A 38 6.87 17.03 -20.37
C TRP A 38 6.53 16.40 -21.71
N ARG A 39 7.45 15.58 -22.21
CA ARG A 39 7.38 14.87 -23.48
C ARG A 39 7.43 13.39 -23.21
N PHE A 40 6.61 12.62 -23.92
CA PHE A 40 6.47 11.18 -23.70
C PHE A 40 6.71 10.47 -25.02
N ASP A 41 7.42 9.35 -24.98
CA ASP A 41 7.53 8.45 -26.13
C ASP A 41 6.35 7.46 -26.08
N PRO A 42 5.48 7.41 -27.10
CA PRO A 42 4.32 6.52 -27.09
C PRO A 42 4.71 5.05 -26.95
N LYS A 43 5.81 4.62 -27.58
CA LYS A 43 6.23 3.20 -27.55
C LYS A 43 6.67 2.77 -26.16
N GLU A 44 7.45 3.62 -25.50
CA GLU A 44 7.92 3.39 -24.14
C GLU A 44 6.76 3.41 -23.15
N LEU A 45 5.79 4.30 -23.36
CA LEU A 45 4.60 4.41 -22.54
C LEU A 45 3.72 3.16 -22.62
N GLU A 46 3.49 2.64 -23.82
CA GLU A 46 2.77 1.37 -24.03
C GLU A 46 3.48 0.18 -23.39
N PHE A 47 4.82 0.12 -23.53
CA PHE A 47 5.62 -0.92 -22.89
C PHE A 47 5.52 -0.86 -21.36
N PHE A 48 5.59 0.33 -20.80
CA PHE A 48 5.43 0.56 -19.37
C PHE A 48 4.07 0.06 -18.85
N VAL A 49 2.98 0.39 -19.57
CA VAL A 49 1.64 -0.10 -19.20
C VAL A 49 1.61 -1.63 -19.23
N LYS A 50 2.08 -2.26 -20.31
CA LYS A 50 2.13 -3.72 -20.42
C LYS A 50 2.94 -4.36 -19.29
N ASN A 51 4.09 -3.79 -18.93
CA ASN A 51 4.92 -4.30 -17.85
C ASN A 51 4.25 -4.11 -16.47
N SER A 52 3.55 -2.99 -16.26
CA SER A 52 2.83 -2.72 -15.00
C SER A 52 1.68 -3.70 -14.73
N GLN A 53 1.02 -4.20 -15.77
CA GLN A 53 -0.06 -5.21 -15.66
C GLN A 53 0.46 -6.62 -15.32
N ASN A 54 1.75 -6.89 -15.54
CA ASN A 54 2.38 -8.16 -15.15
C ASN A 54 2.76 -8.21 -13.66
N ARG A 55 2.57 -7.11 -12.92
CA ARG A 55 2.59 -7.17 -11.45
C ARG A 55 1.24 -7.78 -11.03
N PRO A 56 1.23 -8.86 -10.21
CA PRO A 56 -0.03 -9.45 -9.77
C PRO A 56 -0.88 -8.33 -9.19
N GLU A 57 -2.05 -8.20 -9.78
CA GLU A 57 -3.05 -7.18 -9.59
C GLU A 57 -3.11 -6.75 -8.12
N GLN A 58 -2.86 -5.48 -7.84
CA GLN A 58 -3.26 -4.93 -6.55
C GLN A 58 -4.76 -4.75 -6.63
N GLU A 59 -5.47 -5.86 -6.42
CA GLU A 59 -6.91 -5.86 -6.19
C GLU A 59 -7.22 -4.72 -5.23
N MET A 60 -8.03 -3.77 -5.68
CA MET A 60 -8.70 -2.81 -4.81
C MET A 60 -9.83 -3.52 -4.08
N GLY A 61 -9.48 -4.60 -3.39
CA GLY A 61 -10.26 -5.16 -2.31
C GLY A 61 -9.86 -4.39 -1.06
N HIS A 62 -10.85 -4.00 -0.26
CA HIS A 62 -10.65 -3.57 1.11
C HIS A 62 -9.99 -4.71 1.87
N LYS A 63 -8.66 -4.85 1.76
CA LYS A 63 -7.90 -5.84 2.52
C LYS A 63 -7.80 -5.28 3.92
N GLU A 64 -8.82 -5.57 4.70
CA GLU A 64 -8.77 -5.53 6.15
C GLU A 64 -7.39 -6.01 6.59
N ASN A 65 -6.77 -5.20 7.45
CA ASN A 65 -5.41 -5.41 7.91
C ASN A 65 -5.36 -6.75 8.66
N LEU A 66 -5.10 -7.84 7.93
CA LEU A 66 -4.72 -9.10 8.54
C LEU A 66 -3.31 -8.86 9.07
N CYS A 67 -3.25 -8.56 10.36
CA CYS A 67 -2.05 -8.33 11.14
C CYS A 67 -0.96 -9.30 10.67
N HIS A 68 0.10 -8.78 10.05
CA HIS A 68 1.33 -9.53 9.82
C HIS A 68 2.03 -9.69 11.18
N VAL A 69 1.50 -10.58 12.03
CA VAL A 69 2.32 -11.21 13.06
C VAL A 69 3.28 -12.11 12.31
N ASN A 70 4.45 -11.55 11.96
CA ASN A 70 5.64 -12.36 11.80
C ASN A 70 5.86 -13.05 13.14
N SER A 71 5.33 -14.26 13.30
CA SER A 71 5.72 -15.18 14.35
C SER A 71 7.11 -15.73 14.04
N SER A 72 8.09 -14.84 13.89
CA SER A 72 9.46 -15.21 14.17
C SER A 72 9.49 -15.52 15.67
N LEU A 73 9.55 -16.81 15.96
CA LEU A 73 9.83 -17.37 17.28
C LEU A 73 11.14 -16.76 17.80
N SER A 74 11.06 -15.58 18.43
CA SER A 74 12.11 -15.11 19.31
C SER A 74 11.77 -15.64 20.69
N ARG A 75 12.31 -16.80 21.04
CA ARG A 75 12.58 -17.09 22.46
C ARG A 75 13.50 -15.98 22.94
N ARG A 76 12.93 -14.98 23.61
CA ARG A 76 13.64 -14.14 24.55
C ARG A 76 13.09 -14.46 25.92
N GLU A 77 13.77 -15.38 26.60
CA GLU A 77 13.73 -15.43 28.06
C GLU A 77 14.32 -14.09 28.54
N GLY A 78 13.48 -13.27 29.18
CA GLY A 78 13.90 -11.93 29.57
C GLY A 78 12.76 -11.10 30.14
N LYS A 79 12.38 -11.42 31.40
CA LYS A 79 11.74 -10.54 32.40
C LYS A 79 10.63 -9.61 31.87
N SER A 80 9.40 -10.12 31.84
CA SER A 80 8.19 -9.35 31.54
C SER A 80 7.87 -8.35 32.66
N GLY A 81 8.33 -7.11 32.51
CA GLY A 81 7.91 -5.96 33.33
C GLY A 81 6.91 -5.08 32.59
N ILE A 82 5.90 -5.67 31.95
CA ILE A 82 4.81 -4.91 31.31
C ILE A 82 3.53 -5.23 32.07
N THR A 83 3.02 -4.25 32.82
CA THR A 83 1.69 -4.29 33.42
C THR A 83 0.69 -4.46 32.28
N ARG A 84 0.32 -5.72 31.98
CA ARG A 84 -0.83 -6.04 31.14
C ARG A 84 -2.08 -5.80 31.97
N THR A 85 -2.39 -4.55 32.28
CA THR A 85 -3.74 -4.18 32.70
C THR A 85 -4.63 -4.24 31.48
N PRO A 86 -5.64 -5.12 31.44
CA PRO A 86 -6.69 -5.02 30.44
C PRO A 86 -7.34 -3.65 30.62
N HIS A 87 -7.44 -2.86 29.55
CA HIS A 87 -8.21 -1.63 29.60
C HIS A 87 -9.64 -2.00 30.02
N GLN A 88 -10.24 -1.27 30.97
CA GLN A 88 -11.53 -1.62 31.58
C GLN A 88 -12.64 -1.86 30.55
N GLN A 89 -12.54 -1.20 29.39
CA GLN A 89 -13.43 -1.40 28.24
C GLN A 89 -13.33 -2.80 27.60
N VAL A 90 -12.15 -3.44 27.61
CA VAL A 90 -11.93 -4.78 27.04
C VAL A 90 -12.63 -5.86 27.88
N ILE A 91 -12.68 -5.68 29.20
CA ILE A 91 -13.42 -6.58 30.11
C ILE A 91 -14.92 -6.46 29.87
N GLY A 92 -15.45 -5.23 29.88
CA GLY A 92 -16.88 -5.01 29.68
C GLY A 92 -17.38 -5.50 28.32
N TYR A 93 -16.56 -5.37 27.27
CA TYR A 93 -16.89 -5.92 25.96
C TYR A 93 -16.88 -7.44 25.93
N ALA A 94 -15.89 -8.09 26.56
CA ALA A 94 -15.82 -9.54 26.64
C ALA A 94 -16.99 -10.14 27.43
N GLU A 95 -17.44 -9.48 28.49
CA GLU A 95 -18.65 -9.83 29.25
C GLU A 95 -19.92 -9.72 28.41
N ALA A 96 -20.09 -8.59 27.72
CA ALA A 96 -21.25 -8.35 26.85
C ALA A 96 -21.36 -9.38 25.70
N LEU A 97 -20.22 -9.87 25.23
CA LEU A 97 -20.15 -10.91 24.20
C LEU A 97 -20.16 -12.35 24.74
N GLY A 98 -20.24 -12.54 26.06
CA GLY A 98 -20.23 -13.87 26.68
C GLY A 98 -18.96 -14.67 26.40
N LEU A 99 -17.83 -14.00 26.15
CA LEU A 99 -16.57 -14.66 25.85
C LEU A 99 -15.96 -15.24 27.13
N PRO A 100 -15.48 -16.50 27.12
CA PRO A 100 -14.83 -17.07 28.28
C PRO A 100 -13.48 -16.35 28.53
N THR A 101 -13.46 -15.43 29.50
CA THR A 101 -12.24 -14.74 29.96
C THR A 101 -11.44 -15.66 30.89
N LYS A 102 -10.94 -16.78 30.36
CA LYS A 102 -10.17 -17.73 31.17
C LYS A 102 -8.77 -17.19 31.45
N ILE A 103 -8.61 -16.44 32.53
CA ILE A 103 -7.29 -16.11 33.07
C ILE A 103 -6.77 -17.38 33.74
N LYS A 104 -5.94 -18.15 33.03
CA LYS A 104 -5.14 -19.21 33.67
C LYS A 104 -4.12 -18.52 34.57
N GLN A 105 -4.30 -18.62 35.88
CA GLN A 105 -3.24 -18.34 36.84
C GLN A 105 -2.17 -19.44 36.65
N CYS A 106 -0.98 -19.05 36.20
CA CYS A 106 0.18 -19.92 36.31
C CYS A 106 0.75 -19.73 37.72
N ASN A 107 0.75 -20.80 38.52
CA ASN A 107 1.63 -20.93 39.68
C ASN A 107 3.08 -21.09 39.20
#